data_AF-X1C0I5-F1
#
_entry.id   AF-X1C0I5-F1
#
_cell.length_a   1.000
_cell.length_b   1.000
_cell.length_c   1.000
_cell.angle_alpha   90.00
_cell.angle_beta   90.00
_cell.angle_gamma   90.00
#
_symmetry.space_group_name_H-M   'P 1'
#
loop_
_entity.id
_entity.type
_entity.pdbx_description
1 polymer ?
#
loop_
_entity_poly.entity_id
_entity_poly.type
_entity_poly.pdbx_seq_one_letter_code
_entity_poly.pdbx_strand_id
1 'polypeptide(L)'
;RKYFKNTKPIVLGGIEASLRRIVHYDYWDDKIRRAILFDAKADILVYGMGEKSVLKLAHNLQTGKDWKDVRGICYISPHPKEEYIILPSYQEVKEDKKKFISMFHAFYVNNDPLTAKGLCQQQDNRYLIQNPPGLSSYPKGIG
;
A
#
# COMPACT_ATOMS: atom_id res chain seq x y z
N ARG A 1 -1.19 6.06 -20.47
CA ARG A 1 -0.46 5.14 -21.38
C ARG A 1 -1.47 4.55 -22.37
N LYS A 2 -1.64 5.13 -23.57
CA LYS A 2 -2.65 4.70 -24.55
C LYS A 2 -2.05 3.97 -25.78
N TYR A 3 -0.71 3.82 -25.85
CA TYR A 3 -0.03 3.35 -27.06
C TYR A 3 1.06 2.28 -26.88
N PHE A 4 1.42 1.87 -25.65
CA PHE A 4 2.38 0.78 -25.43
C PHE A 4 1.89 -0.12 -24.30
N LYS A 5 1.46 -1.35 -24.65
CA LYS A 5 0.89 -2.34 -23.71
C LYS A 5 1.97 -3.15 -22.94
N ASN A 6 3.26 -2.94 -23.23
CA ASN A 6 4.39 -3.72 -22.72
C ASN A 6 5.43 -2.88 -21.95
N THR A 7 5.02 -1.84 -21.23
CA THR A 7 5.95 -1.10 -20.37
C THR A 7 6.20 -1.87 -19.08
N LYS A 8 7.48 -2.05 -18.70
CA LYS A 8 7.86 -2.61 -17.40
C LYS A 8 7.19 -1.80 -16.27
N PRO A 9 6.67 -2.46 -15.22
CA PRO A 9 6.02 -1.76 -14.11
C PRO A 9 7.01 -0.84 -13.39
N ILE A 10 6.55 0.35 -13.01
CA ILE A 10 7.33 1.30 -12.23
C ILE A 10 7.07 1.03 -10.75
N VAL A 11 8.14 0.79 -10.00
CA VAL A 11 8.10 0.45 -8.58
C VAL A 11 8.65 1.63 -7.75
N LEU A 12 7.85 2.13 -6.81
CA LEU A 12 8.29 3.08 -5.79
C LEU A 12 8.80 2.32 -4.57
N GLY A 13 9.82 2.87 -3.92
CA GLY A 13 10.35 2.33 -2.67
C GLY A 13 11.02 3.43 -1.86
N GLY A 14 11.59 3.04 -0.73
CA GLY A 14 12.21 3.97 0.22
C GLY A 14 11.24 4.47 1.28
N ILE A 15 11.80 5.16 2.27
CA ILE A 15 11.08 5.56 3.48
C ILE A 15 9.97 6.58 3.17
N GLU A 16 10.25 7.49 2.24
CA GLU A 16 9.36 8.58 1.82
C GLU A 16 8.08 8.05 1.16
N ALA A 17 8.22 7.13 0.20
CA ALA A 17 7.11 6.45 -0.44
C ALA A 17 6.34 5.60 0.57
N SER A 18 7.05 4.88 1.44
CA SER A 18 6.44 4.04 2.48
C SER A 18 5.51 4.86 3.38
N LEU A 19 5.91 6.06 3.81
CA LEU A 19 5.08 6.92 4.67
C LEU A 19 3.82 7.44 3.95
N ARG A 20 3.87 7.61 2.63
CA ARG A 20 2.77 8.11 1.79
C ARG A 20 1.95 7.00 1.13
N ARG A 21 2.05 5.77 1.64
CA ARG A 21 1.42 4.59 1.04
C ARG A 21 -0.10 4.56 1.14
N ILE A 22 -0.67 5.28 2.09
CA ILE A 22 -2.11 5.43 2.33
C ILE A 22 -2.49 6.92 2.30
N VAL A 23 -3.79 7.25 2.35
CA VAL A 23 -4.22 8.62 2.63
C VAL A 23 -3.51 9.16 3.87
N HIS A 24 -2.89 10.32 3.73
CA HIS A 24 -2.07 10.94 4.76
C HIS A 24 -2.29 12.44 4.77
N TYR A 25 -1.91 13.06 5.88
CA TYR A 25 -1.89 14.51 5.99
C TYR A 25 -0.53 15.03 5.52
N ASP A 26 -0.55 16.01 4.62
CA ASP A 26 0.65 16.73 4.17
C ASP A 26 0.73 18.08 4.88
N TYR A 27 1.76 18.21 5.72
CA TYR A 27 2.03 19.42 6.50
C TYR A 27 2.44 20.61 5.63
N TRP A 28 3.04 20.39 4.46
CA TRP A 28 3.54 21.48 3.62
C TRP A 28 2.41 22.27 2.94
N ASP A 29 1.27 21.62 2.70
CA ASP A 29 0.11 22.20 1.99
C ASP A 29 -1.17 22.15 2.83
N ASP A 30 -1.05 21.82 4.13
CA ASP A 30 -2.14 21.70 5.11
C ASP A 30 -3.37 20.92 4.58
N LYS A 31 -3.12 19.77 3.95
CA LYS A 31 -4.16 19.02 3.21
C LYS A 31 -4.06 17.51 3.40
N ILE A 32 -5.21 16.86 3.36
CA ILE A 32 -5.31 15.40 3.25
C ILE A 32 -5.07 15.00 1.79
N ARG A 33 -4.00 14.24 1.55
CA ARG A 33 -3.62 13.72 0.23
C ARG A 33 -3.96 12.25 0.10
N ARG A 34 -4.17 11.84 -1.16
CA ARG A 34 -4.29 10.44 -1.57
C ARG A 34 -2.99 9.68 -1.31
N ALA A 35 -3.05 8.36 -1.48
CA ALA A 35 -1.84 7.56 -1.51
C ALA A 35 -0.98 7.96 -2.71
N ILE A 36 0.35 7.99 -2.55
CA ILE A 36 1.26 8.46 -3.60
C ILE A 36 1.10 7.71 -4.93
N LEU A 37 0.66 6.45 -4.91
CA LEU A 37 0.38 5.68 -6.13
C LEU A 37 -0.73 6.29 -7.01
N PHE A 38 -1.68 7.02 -6.43
CA PHE A 38 -2.75 7.66 -7.19
C PHE A 38 -2.30 8.94 -7.89
N ASP A 39 -1.22 9.56 -7.39
CA ASP A 39 -0.65 10.79 -7.95
C ASP A 39 0.61 10.52 -8.80
N ALA A 40 1.32 9.42 -8.51
CA ALA A 40 2.50 8.99 -9.24
C ALA A 40 2.13 8.19 -10.48
N LYS A 41 2.95 8.27 -11.54
CA LYS A 41 2.88 7.37 -12.71
C LYS A 41 3.45 5.97 -12.40
N ALA A 42 3.37 5.53 -11.14
CA ALA A 42 3.91 4.26 -10.66
C ALA A 42 2.82 3.19 -10.58
N ASP A 43 3.23 1.94 -10.74
CA ASP A 43 2.33 0.79 -10.77
C ASP A 43 2.31 0.05 -9.41
N ILE A 44 3.43 0.06 -8.68
CA ILE A 44 3.62 -0.68 -7.43
C ILE A 44 4.40 0.20 -6.44
N LEU A 45 4.10 0.08 -5.15
CA LEU A 45 4.89 0.64 -4.07
C LEU A 45 5.33 -0.49 -3.16
N VAL A 46 6.62 -0.56 -2.80
CA VAL A 46 7.15 -1.52 -1.84
C VAL A 46 7.45 -0.80 -0.53
N TYR A 47 7.06 -1.39 0.60
CA TYR A 47 7.22 -0.81 1.93
C TYR A 47 7.71 -1.84 2.97
N GLY A 48 8.26 -1.35 4.09
CA GLY A 48 8.76 -2.18 5.18
C GLY A 48 10.16 -2.76 4.92
N MET A 49 10.46 -3.94 5.50
CA MET A 49 11.71 -4.69 5.24
C MET A 49 11.73 -5.17 3.78
N GLY A 50 12.02 -4.23 2.89
CA GLY A 50 11.74 -4.33 1.47
C GLY A 50 12.59 -5.36 0.74
N GLU A 51 13.72 -5.82 1.28
CA GLU A 51 14.63 -6.70 0.53
C GLU A 51 13.95 -7.99 0.05
N LYS A 52 13.25 -8.71 0.92
CA LYS A 52 12.54 -9.94 0.53
C LYS A 52 11.34 -9.66 -0.36
N SER A 53 10.57 -8.62 -0.06
CA SER A 53 9.41 -8.23 -0.87
C SER A 53 9.83 -7.82 -2.28
N VAL A 54 10.90 -7.03 -2.41
CA VAL A 54 11.50 -6.61 -3.68
C VAL A 54 12.03 -7.82 -4.45
N LEU A 55 12.79 -8.72 -3.81
CA LEU A 55 13.31 -9.91 -4.48
C LEU A 55 12.18 -10.82 -4.99
N LYS A 56 11.15 -11.05 -4.16
CA LYS A 56 10.00 -11.86 -4.57
C LYS A 56 9.20 -11.20 -5.68
N LEU A 57 8.97 -9.89 -5.58
CA LEU A 57 8.31 -9.10 -6.61
C LEU A 57 9.10 -9.17 -7.93
N ALA A 58 10.40 -8.92 -7.89
CA ALA A 58 11.28 -8.97 -9.05
C ALA A 58 11.28 -10.36 -9.71
N HIS A 59 11.36 -11.43 -8.92
CA HIS A 59 11.28 -12.79 -9.42
C HIS A 59 9.93 -13.07 -10.11
N ASN A 60 8.81 -12.71 -9.47
CA ASN A 60 7.49 -12.94 -10.06
C ASN A 60 7.31 -12.13 -11.35
N LEU A 61 7.75 -10.87 -11.39
CA LEU A 61 7.73 -10.03 -12.58
C LEU A 61 8.62 -10.59 -13.71
N GLN A 62 9.82 -11.08 -13.39
CA GLN A 62 10.74 -11.68 -14.36
C GLN A 62 10.20 -12.98 -14.94
N THR A 63 9.52 -13.78 -14.13
CA THR A 63 8.99 -15.11 -14.51
C THR A 63 7.54 -15.06 -15.01
N GLY A 64 6.92 -13.88 -15.10
CA GLY A 64 5.53 -13.72 -15.54
C GLY A 64 4.50 -14.29 -14.56
N LYS A 65 4.87 -14.52 -13.29
CA LYS A 65 3.96 -14.97 -12.23
C LYS A 65 3.18 -13.79 -11.66
N ASP A 66 2.00 -14.07 -11.11
CA ASP A 66 1.24 -13.04 -10.39
C ASP A 66 2.05 -12.54 -9.17
N TRP A 67 2.06 -11.23 -8.99
CA TRP A 67 2.77 -10.54 -7.93
C TRP A 67 1.82 -9.85 -6.93
N LYS A 68 0.51 -9.83 -7.22
CA LYS A 68 -0.51 -9.11 -6.43
C LYS A 68 -0.71 -9.61 -5.01
N ASP A 69 -0.13 -10.76 -4.66
CA ASP A 69 -0.15 -11.33 -3.31
C ASP A 69 1.20 -11.25 -2.59
N VAL A 70 2.21 -10.62 -3.21
CA VAL A 70 3.51 -10.41 -2.56
C VAL A 70 3.32 -9.49 -1.36
N ARG A 71 3.76 -9.93 -0.17
CA ARG A 71 3.66 -9.14 1.06
C ARG A 71 4.56 -7.91 0.99
N GLY A 72 4.16 -6.83 1.67
CA GLY A 72 4.92 -5.57 1.75
C GLY A 72 4.84 -4.73 0.49
N ILE A 73 3.78 -4.89 -0.31
CA ILE A 73 3.52 -4.04 -1.48
C ILE A 73 2.15 -3.37 -1.39
N CYS A 74 2.02 -2.25 -2.10
CA CYS A 74 0.76 -1.64 -2.45
C CYS A 74 0.61 -1.54 -3.98
N TYR A 75 -0.62 -1.58 -4.45
CA TYR A 75 -0.98 -1.36 -5.86
C TYR A 75 -2.42 -0.86 -5.98
N ILE A 76 -2.79 -0.40 -7.18
CA ILE A 76 -4.15 0.05 -7.47
C ILE A 76 -4.96 -1.06 -8.14
N SER A 77 -6.18 -1.27 -7.68
CA SER A 77 -7.13 -2.25 -8.22
C SER A 77 -8.49 -1.61 -8.52
N PRO A 78 -9.22 -2.02 -9.57
CA PRO A 78 -10.61 -1.59 -9.77
C PRO A 78 -11.57 -2.15 -8.72
N HIS A 79 -11.20 -3.24 -8.04
CA HIS A 79 -12.03 -3.92 -7.04
C HIS A 79 -11.27 -4.07 -5.72
N PRO A 80 -11.99 -4.05 -4.58
CA PRO A 80 -11.36 -4.37 -3.30
C PRO A 80 -11.00 -5.85 -3.25
N LYS A 81 -10.14 -6.20 -2.29
CA LYS A 81 -9.99 -7.57 -1.81
C LYS A 81 -10.94 -7.76 -0.64
N GLU A 82 -11.94 -8.63 -0.79
CA GLU A 82 -13.01 -8.82 0.19
C GLU A 82 -12.51 -9.34 1.54
N GLU A 83 -11.40 -10.08 1.52
CA GLU A 83 -10.74 -10.62 2.71
C GLU A 83 -9.90 -9.57 3.47
N TYR A 84 -9.73 -8.38 2.90
CA TYR A 84 -8.94 -7.29 3.48
C TYR A 84 -9.83 -6.34 4.29
N ILE A 85 -9.21 -5.65 5.25
CA ILE A 85 -9.89 -4.63 6.04
C ILE A 85 -10.18 -3.45 5.13
N ILE A 86 -11.46 -3.12 4.95
CA ILE A 86 -11.88 -1.92 4.24
C ILE A 86 -11.76 -0.72 5.17
N LEU A 87 -10.94 0.24 4.78
CA LEU A 87 -10.78 1.52 5.47
C LEU A 87 -11.76 2.56 4.90
N PRO A 88 -12.11 3.59 5.69
CA PRO A 88 -12.82 4.75 5.18
C PRO A 88 -12.17 5.30 3.91
N SER A 89 -13.00 5.59 2.90
CA SER A 89 -12.54 6.07 1.60
C SER A 89 -11.86 7.43 1.68
N TYR A 90 -11.10 7.81 0.65
CA TYR A 90 -10.48 9.14 0.56
C TYR A 90 -11.51 10.27 0.69
N GLN A 91 -12.68 10.13 0.06
CA GLN A 91 -13.74 11.13 0.13
C GLN A 91 -14.25 11.30 1.56
N GLU A 92 -14.52 10.19 2.24
CA GLU A 92 -15.03 10.20 3.60
C GLU A 92 -14.04 10.80 4.61
N VAL A 93 -12.75 10.47 4.51
CA VAL A 93 -11.74 11.02 5.44
C VAL A 93 -11.39 12.48 5.15
N LYS A 94 -11.61 12.94 3.90
CA LYS A 94 -11.45 14.35 3.53
C LYS A 94 -12.53 15.22 4.16
N GLU A 95 -13.74 14.68 4.33
CA GLU A 95 -14.90 15.40 4.88
C GLU A 95 -15.03 15.26 6.41
N ASP A 96 -14.54 14.16 6.99
CA ASP A 96 -14.69 13.87 8.42
C ASP A 96 -13.35 13.54 9.10
N LYS A 97 -12.90 14.47 9.96
CA LYS A 97 -11.67 14.32 10.75
C LYS A 97 -11.70 13.10 11.68
N LYS A 98 -12.86 12.69 12.20
CA LYS A 98 -12.97 11.47 13.03
C LYS A 98 -12.74 10.22 12.19
N LYS A 99 -13.24 10.18 10.95
CA LYS A 99 -12.95 9.09 10.01
C LYS A 99 -11.48 9.05 9.61
N PHE A 100 -10.84 10.20 9.43
CA PHE A 100 -9.39 10.25 9.22
C PHE A 100 -8.63 9.65 10.40
N ILE A 101 -8.97 10.03 11.64
CA ILE A 101 -8.33 9.51 12.85
C ILE A 101 -8.54 8.00 12.98
N SER A 102 -9.77 7.51 12.80
CA SER A 102 -10.05 6.07 12.90
C SER A 102 -9.37 5.25 11.82
N MET A 103 -9.33 5.76 10.58
CA MET A 103 -8.59 5.17 9.47
C MET A 103 -7.09 5.08 9.78
N PHE A 104 -6.49 6.19 10.22
CA PHE A 104 -5.06 6.24 10.52
C PHE A 104 -4.72 5.34 11.71
N HIS A 105 -5.57 5.29 12.74
CA HIS A 105 -5.41 4.39 13.87
C HIS A 105 -5.45 2.92 13.42
N ALA A 106 -6.46 2.52 12.64
CA ALA A 106 -6.56 1.17 12.09
C ALA A 106 -5.33 0.78 11.26
N PHE A 107 -4.86 1.68 10.40
CA PHE A 107 -3.63 1.51 9.65
C PHE A 107 -2.40 1.37 10.56
N TYR A 108 -2.28 2.20 11.59
CA TYR A 108 -1.13 2.24 12.49
C TYR A 108 -1.02 0.95 13.33
N VAL A 109 -2.13 0.46 13.88
CA VAL A 109 -2.12 -0.79 14.67
C VAL A 109 -1.94 -2.03 13.78
N ASN A 110 -2.27 -1.96 12.48
CA ASN A 110 -2.12 -3.05 11.52
C ASN A 110 -0.72 -3.06 10.86
N ASN A 111 0.36 -2.95 11.65
CA ASN A 111 1.75 -3.00 11.16
C ASN A 111 2.56 -4.21 11.65
N ASP A 112 2.04 -5.04 12.56
CA ASP A 112 2.73 -6.29 12.98
C ASP A 112 2.74 -7.31 11.82
N PRO A 113 3.92 -7.72 11.31
CA PRO A 113 3.99 -8.68 10.21
C PRO A 113 3.30 -10.03 10.45
N LEU A 114 3.16 -10.47 11.70
CA LEU A 114 2.57 -11.78 12.01
C LEU A 114 1.03 -11.74 11.99
N THR A 115 0.44 -10.64 12.47
CA THR A 115 -1.01 -10.54 12.69
C THR A 115 -1.72 -9.57 11.73
N ALA A 116 -0.97 -8.68 11.08
CA ALA A 116 -1.56 -7.69 10.18
C ALA A 116 -2.26 -8.35 9.00
N LYS A 117 -3.46 -7.84 8.71
CA LYS A 117 -4.24 -8.19 7.52
C LYS A 117 -3.94 -7.21 6.39
N GLY A 118 -4.38 -7.54 5.19
CA GLY A 118 -4.33 -6.58 4.11
C GLY A 118 -5.34 -5.46 4.33
N LEU A 119 -5.08 -4.29 3.74
CA LEU A 119 -5.94 -3.12 3.82
C LEU A 119 -6.42 -2.74 2.42
N CYS A 120 -7.67 -2.31 2.31
CA CYS A 120 -8.21 -1.68 1.11
C CYS A 120 -8.70 -0.28 1.45
N GLN A 121 -8.40 0.70 0.60
CA GLN A 121 -8.96 2.03 0.73
C GLN A 121 -9.41 2.53 -0.64
N GLN A 122 -10.70 2.85 -0.76
CA GLN A 122 -11.22 3.44 -1.98
C GLN A 122 -10.71 4.88 -2.15
N GLN A 123 -10.16 5.18 -3.32
CA GLN A 123 -9.78 6.53 -3.73
C GLN A 123 -10.29 6.73 -5.17
N ASP A 124 -11.19 7.70 -5.34
CA ASP A 124 -11.99 7.88 -6.55
C ASP A 124 -12.77 6.59 -6.90
N ASN A 125 -12.57 6.03 -8.09
CA ASN A 125 -13.25 4.82 -8.58
C ASN A 125 -12.41 3.53 -8.45
N ARG A 126 -11.30 3.57 -7.71
CA ARG A 126 -10.37 2.45 -7.55
C ARG A 126 -9.99 2.27 -6.10
N TYR A 127 -9.34 1.16 -5.79
CA TYR A 127 -8.88 0.81 -4.47
C TYR A 127 -7.36 0.81 -4.43
N LEU A 128 -6.81 1.49 -3.44
CA LEU A 128 -5.50 1.15 -2.93
C LEU A 128 -5.60 -0.21 -2.25
N ILE A 129 -4.83 -1.18 -2.72
CA ILE A 129 -4.61 -2.45 -2.02
C ILE A 129 -3.25 -2.36 -1.34
N GLN A 130 -3.21 -2.59 -0.03
CA GLN A 130 -1.98 -2.79 0.73
C GLN A 130 -1.96 -4.23 1.23
N ASN A 131 -1.07 -5.04 0.68
CA ASN A 131 -0.84 -6.39 1.18
C ASN A 131 -0.19 -6.33 2.58
N PRO A 132 -0.37 -7.36 3.43
CA PRO A 132 0.28 -7.42 4.74
C PRO A 132 1.80 -7.15 4.69
N PRO A 133 2.43 -6.60 5.73
CA PRO A 133 3.86 -6.35 5.77
C PRO A 133 4.70 -7.61 5.49
N GLY A 134 5.88 -7.45 4.90
CA GLY A 134 6.83 -8.55 4.73
C GLY A 134 7.21 -9.18 6.08
N LEU A 135 7.30 -10.51 6.14
CA LEU A 135 7.73 -11.21 7.35
C LEU A 135 9.19 -10.89 7.67
N SER A 136 9.45 -10.38 8.87
CA SER A 136 10.81 -10.23 9.39
C SER A 136 11.40 -11.61 9.70
N SER A 137 12.67 -11.84 9.36
CA SER A 137 13.41 -13.07 9.70
C SER A 137 14.10 -13.02 11.05
N TYR A 138 13.95 -11.96 11.84
CA TYR A 138 14.51 -11.98 13.18
C TYR A 138 13.66 -12.92 14.05
N PRO A 139 14.25 -14.00 14.61
CA PRO A 139 13.56 -14.75 15.64
C PRO A 139 13.26 -13.77 16.78
N LYS A 140 12.00 -13.70 17.22
CA LYS A 140 11.70 -13.01 18.48
C LYS A 140 12.58 -13.65 19.54
N GLY A 141 13.44 -12.85 20.17
CA GLY A 141 14.13 -13.24 21.38
C GLY A 141 13.09 -13.79 22.36
N ILE A 142 13.43 -14.94 22.93
CA ILE A 142 12.74 -15.59 24.02
C ILE A 142 12.61 -14.54 25.12
N GLY A 143 11.37 -14.17 25.46
CA GLY A 143 11.03 -13.32 26.59
C GLY A 143 10.07 -14.08 27.49
#